data_AF-A0A2S8GTN0-F1
#
_entry.id   AF-A0A2S8GTN0-F1
#
_cell.length_a   1.000
_cell.length_b   1.000
_cell.length_c   1.000
_cell.angle_alpha   90.00
_cell.angle_beta   90.00
_cell.angle_gamma   90.00
#
_symmetry.space_group_name_H-M   'P 1'
#
loop_
_entity.id
_entity.type
_entity.pdbx_description
1 polymer ?
#
loop_
_entity_poly.entity_id
_entity_poly.type
_entity_poly.pdbx_seq_one_letter_code
_entity_poly.pdbx_strand_id
1 'polypeptide(L)'
;MLSIRSLLLLALALLVVPGPVSAQTRDTEQQQPGERKPEARQRKRVPTKQTGRQPGTTPQERKQREQDAIEFAREHHPALVRLLNHLRRIDQQEYNQAIRELARVSDRLSTLKQRNPRSYELQLEIWKANSSATLLAARIQLDPENQDLRDELYVALQRKSTLQRRLLHDEVERAKRRLKRLEEDLERFDRDKELLLKREFRKLAPPVTRSAEPGPDATDKQDPPPEEPSK
;
A
#
# COMPACT_ATOMS: atom_id res chain seq x y z
N MET A 1 -30.94 -19.29 -2.30
CA MET A 1 -30.32 -19.77 -3.56
C MET A 1 -29.39 -18.68 -4.07
N LEU A 2 -28.07 -18.86 -3.92
CA LEU A 2 -27.12 -17.98 -4.60
C LEU A 2 -27.21 -18.30 -6.09
N SER A 3 -27.82 -17.41 -6.87
CA SER A 3 -27.79 -17.54 -8.34
C SER A 3 -26.33 -17.61 -8.81
N ILE A 4 -26.09 -18.31 -9.91
CA ILE A 4 -24.83 -18.32 -10.70
C ILE A 4 -24.22 -16.90 -10.85
N ARG A 5 -25.09 -15.88 -10.79
CA ARG A 5 -24.83 -14.43 -10.72
C ARG A 5 -23.96 -13.94 -9.55
N SER A 6 -23.90 -14.64 -8.42
CA SER A 6 -23.20 -14.16 -7.20
C SER A 6 -21.78 -14.70 -7.04
N LEU A 7 -21.43 -15.80 -7.72
CA LEU A 7 -20.11 -16.43 -7.58
C LEU A 7 -19.04 -15.82 -8.51
N LEU A 8 -19.45 -15.05 -9.51
CA LEU A 8 -18.58 -14.21 -10.33
C LEU A 8 -17.98 -13.04 -9.52
N LEU A 9 -18.58 -12.70 -8.37
CA LEU A 9 -18.24 -11.54 -7.54
C LEU A 9 -17.34 -11.83 -6.34
N LEU A 10 -17.13 -13.09 -5.93
CA LEU A 10 -16.35 -13.37 -4.72
C LEU A 10 -14.83 -13.56 -4.95
N ALA A 11 -14.36 -13.52 -6.20
CA ALA A 11 -13.03 -14.04 -6.53
C ALA A 11 -11.87 -13.03 -6.50
N LEU A 12 -12.07 -11.75 -6.19
CA LEU A 12 -11.01 -10.77 -6.46
C LEU A 12 -10.74 -9.67 -5.42
N ALA A 13 -11.11 -9.87 -4.16
CA ALA A 13 -10.88 -8.88 -3.10
C ALA A 13 -9.76 -9.23 -2.09
N LEU A 14 -9.07 -10.37 -2.22
CA LEU A 14 -8.02 -10.76 -1.26
C LEU A 14 -6.64 -10.80 -1.91
N LEU A 15 -6.16 -9.60 -2.24
CA LEU A 15 -4.74 -9.31 -2.33
C LEU A 15 -4.53 -7.89 -1.80
N VAL A 16 -4.91 -7.71 -0.53
CA VAL A 16 -4.49 -6.58 0.31
C VAL A 16 -3.00 -6.78 0.53
N VAL A 17 -2.20 -6.12 -0.31
CA VAL A 17 -0.84 -5.79 0.08
C VAL A 17 -1.01 -4.65 1.09
N PRO A 18 -0.70 -4.82 2.38
CA PRO A 18 -0.69 -3.69 3.29
C PRO A 18 0.35 -2.70 2.76
N GLY A 19 -0.12 -1.54 2.29
CA GLY A 19 0.74 -0.41 2.00
C GLY A 19 1.47 0.01 3.29
N PRO A 20 2.61 0.71 3.18
CA PRO A 20 3.26 1.24 4.36
C PRO A 20 2.29 2.17 5.08
N VAL A 21 1.98 1.83 6.33
CA VAL A 21 1.36 2.74 7.29
C VAL A 21 2.35 3.89 7.46
N SER A 22 2.07 5.01 6.77
CA SER A 22 2.65 6.28 7.13
C SER A 22 2.00 6.67 8.45
N ALA A 23 2.70 6.41 9.55
CA ALA A 23 2.37 6.92 10.87
C ALA A 23 2.49 8.44 10.82
N GLN A 24 1.37 9.12 10.60
CA GLN A 24 1.25 10.55 10.77
C GLN A 24 0.79 10.78 12.21
N THR A 25 1.76 10.95 13.10
CA THR A 25 1.56 11.51 14.43
C THR A 25 0.97 12.91 14.27
N ARG A 26 -0.27 13.08 14.72
CA ARG A 26 -0.83 14.38 15.09
C ARG A 26 -1.22 14.28 16.55
N ASP A 27 -0.34 14.77 17.39
CA ASP A 27 -0.62 15.09 18.77
C ASP A 27 -1.51 16.33 18.79
N THR A 28 -2.78 16.19 19.16
CA THR A 28 -3.55 17.26 19.82
C THR A 28 -4.73 16.62 20.54
N GLU A 29 -4.58 16.29 21.83
CA GLU A 29 -5.73 16.05 22.69
C GLU A 29 -5.47 16.53 24.12
N GLN A 30 -5.82 17.80 24.35
CA GLN A 30 -6.21 18.33 25.65
C GLN A 30 -7.42 19.23 25.40
N GLN A 31 -8.62 18.74 25.72
CA GLN A 31 -9.55 19.33 26.70
C GLN A 31 -10.96 18.75 26.56
N GLN A 32 -11.53 18.54 27.74
CA GLN A 32 -12.71 17.76 28.07
C GLN A 32 -13.96 18.70 28.18
N PRO A 33 -15.14 18.23 28.64
CA PRO A 33 -16.38 18.16 27.88
C PRO A 33 -17.41 19.27 28.23
N GLY A 34 -18.36 19.51 27.33
CA GLY A 34 -19.50 20.39 27.59
C GLY A 34 -20.72 19.99 26.76
N GLU A 35 -21.76 19.54 27.45
CA GLU A 35 -23.06 19.11 26.93
C GLU A 35 -23.79 20.21 26.13
N ARG A 36 -24.49 19.83 25.05
CA ARG A 36 -25.74 20.46 24.59
C ARG A 36 -26.48 19.58 23.56
N LYS A 37 -27.61 19.03 24.05
CA LYS A 37 -28.92 18.63 23.47
C LYS A 37 -29.09 18.51 21.92
N PRO A 38 -29.84 17.50 21.41
CA PRO A 38 -29.89 17.18 19.99
C PRO A 38 -30.98 17.97 19.25
N GLU A 39 -30.59 18.78 18.26
CA GLU A 39 -31.51 19.32 17.25
C GLU A 39 -31.52 18.45 16.00
N ALA A 40 -32.70 17.94 15.69
CA ALA A 40 -33.02 17.12 14.54
C ALA A 40 -32.81 17.91 13.23
N ARG A 41 -31.67 17.69 12.56
CA ARG A 41 -31.50 18.04 11.15
C ARG A 41 -31.91 16.86 10.28
N GLN A 42 -33.16 16.92 9.81
CA GLN A 42 -33.66 16.15 8.68
C GLN A 42 -32.75 16.32 7.47
N ARG A 43 -31.83 15.39 7.25
CA ARG A 43 -31.14 15.24 5.97
C ARG A 43 -32.09 14.52 5.01
N LYS A 44 -32.65 15.30 4.08
CA LYS A 44 -33.33 14.78 2.88
C LYS A 44 -32.48 13.67 2.26
N ARG A 45 -33.00 12.44 2.28
CA ARG A 45 -32.44 11.31 1.54
C ARG A 45 -32.64 11.58 0.06
N VAL A 46 -31.59 11.97 -0.64
CA VAL A 46 -31.56 11.95 -2.11
C VAL A 46 -31.35 10.49 -2.52
N PRO A 47 -32.21 9.90 -3.37
CA PRO A 47 -32.06 8.51 -3.78
C PRO A 47 -30.93 8.42 -4.80
N THR A 48 -29.78 7.88 -4.40
CA THR A 48 -28.64 7.65 -5.30
C THR A 48 -28.93 6.42 -6.17
N LYS A 49 -29.66 6.60 -7.27
CA LYS A 49 -29.53 5.73 -8.45
C LYS A 49 -28.29 6.19 -9.22
N GLN A 50 -27.15 5.56 -8.97
CA GLN A 50 -25.97 5.70 -9.83
C GLN A 50 -25.50 4.32 -10.28
N THR A 51 -25.99 3.94 -11.45
CA THR A 51 -25.45 2.87 -12.28
C THR A 51 -24.12 3.33 -12.89
N GLY A 52 -23.01 2.74 -12.44
CA GLY A 52 -21.91 2.30 -13.30
C GLY A 52 -21.09 3.30 -14.12
N ARG A 53 -21.16 4.61 -13.89
CA ARG A 53 -20.30 5.60 -14.58
C ARG A 53 -19.22 6.11 -13.64
N GLN A 54 -17.95 5.77 -13.89
CA GLN A 54 -16.85 6.49 -13.25
C GLN A 54 -16.89 7.94 -13.75
N PRO A 55 -17.00 8.94 -12.85
CA PRO A 55 -17.01 10.34 -13.27
C PRO A 55 -15.61 10.70 -13.80
N GLY A 56 -15.52 11.09 -15.08
CA GLY A 56 -14.31 11.67 -15.67
C GLY A 56 -13.75 10.99 -16.92
N THR A 57 -14.09 9.74 -17.24
CA THR A 57 -13.51 9.06 -18.42
C THR A 57 -14.29 9.32 -19.71
N THR A 58 -13.60 9.70 -20.79
CA THR A 58 -14.20 9.92 -22.10
C THR A 58 -14.76 8.62 -22.70
N PRO A 59 -15.72 8.66 -23.65
CA PRO A 59 -16.18 7.46 -24.35
C PRO A 59 -15.04 6.68 -25.04
N GLN A 60 -14.02 7.39 -25.55
CA GLN A 60 -12.88 6.79 -26.23
C GLN A 60 -11.96 6.05 -25.25
N GLU A 61 -11.64 6.65 -24.10
CA GLU A 61 -10.87 6.00 -23.04
C GLU A 61 -11.54 4.72 -22.53
N ARG A 62 -12.88 4.73 -22.42
CA ARG A 62 -13.62 3.53 -22.01
C ARG A 62 -13.49 2.39 -23.03
N LYS A 63 -13.56 2.70 -24.33
CA LYS A 63 -13.33 1.70 -25.39
C LYS A 63 -11.92 1.16 -25.36
N GLN A 64 -10.92 2.02 -25.14
CA GLN A 64 -9.53 1.58 -25.04
C GLN A 64 -9.34 0.63 -23.86
N ARG A 65 -9.81 0.99 -22.66
CA ARG A 65 -9.72 0.11 -21.48
C ARG A 65 -10.43 -1.22 -21.67
N GLU A 66 -11.57 -1.23 -22.35
CA GLU A 66 -12.26 -2.47 -22.71
C GLU A 66 -11.42 -3.33 -23.64
N GLN A 67 -10.82 -2.74 -24.67
CA GLN A 67 -9.96 -3.43 -25.62
C GLN A 67 -8.72 -4.03 -24.92
N ASP A 68 -8.03 -3.24 -24.10
CA ASP A 68 -6.85 -3.67 -23.35
C ASP A 68 -7.19 -4.81 -22.38
N ALA A 69 -8.35 -4.73 -21.71
CA ALA A 69 -8.83 -5.80 -20.83
C ALA A 69 -9.10 -7.09 -21.61
N ILE A 70 -9.77 -7.01 -22.76
CA ILE A 70 -10.05 -8.17 -23.62
C ILE A 70 -8.74 -8.79 -24.15
N GLU A 71 -7.77 -7.96 -24.54
CA GLU A 71 -6.47 -8.42 -25.01
C GLU A 71 -5.69 -9.13 -23.90
N PHE A 72 -5.66 -8.56 -22.70
CA PHE A 72 -5.09 -9.19 -21.51
C PHE A 72 -5.72 -10.57 -21.22
N ALA A 73 -7.06 -10.67 -21.28
CA ALA A 73 -7.72 -11.97 -21.15
C ALA A 73 -7.40 -12.92 -22.31
N ARG A 74 -7.29 -12.42 -23.54
CA ARG A 74 -6.93 -13.24 -24.71
C ARG A 74 -5.54 -13.85 -24.55
N GLU A 75 -4.57 -13.06 -24.07
CA GLU A 75 -3.20 -13.50 -23.88
C GLU A 75 -3.08 -14.55 -22.77
N HIS A 76 -3.77 -14.34 -21.64
CA HIS A 76 -3.52 -15.13 -20.44
C HIS A 76 -4.60 -16.13 -20.08
N HIS A 77 -5.84 -15.95 -20.56
CA HIS A 77 -6.94 -16.87 -20.32
C HIS A 77 -8.01 -16.84 -21.43
N PRO A 78 -7.75 -17.48 -22.59
CA PRO A 78 -8.65 -17.42 -23.75
C PRO A 78 -10.09 -17.89 -23.48
N ALA A 79 -10.29 -18.81 -22.53
CA ALA A 79 -11.61 -19.27 -22.14
C ALA A 79 -12.48 -18.15 -21.55
N LEU A 80 -11.87 -17.18 -20.87
CA LEU A 80 -12.56 -16.01 -20.32
C LEU A 80 -13.10 -15.10 -21.43
N VAL A 81 -12.38 -14.96 -22.55
CA VAL A 81 -12.86 -14.17 -23.70
C VAL A 81 -14.13 -14.78 -24.28
N ARG A 82 -14.23 -16.12 -24.34
CA ARG A 82 -15.46 -16.80 -24.77
C ARG A 82 -16.63 -16.48 -23.83
N LEU A 83 -16.40 -16.50 -22.52
CA LEU A 83 -17.41 -16.13 -21.54
C LEU A 83 -17.83 -14.65 -21.69
N LEU A 84 -16.88 -13.73 -21.82
CA LEU A 84 -17.18 -12.30 -22.02
C LEU A 84 -18.01 -12.06 -23.28
N ASN A 85 -17.69 -12.73 -24.38
CA ASN A 85 -18.48 -12.65 -25.62
C ASN A 85 -19.91 -13.16 -25.46
N HIS A 86 -20.11 -14.19 -24.63
CA HIS A 86 -21.44 -14.67 -24.28
C HIS A 86 -22.19 -13.65 -23.42
N LEU A 87 -21.57 -13.18 -22.32
CA LEU A 87 -22.14 -12.16 -21.43
C LEU A 87 -22.56 -10.91 -22.19
N ARG A 88 -21.76 -10.45 -23.16
CA ARG A 88 -22.08 -9.28 -24.00
C ARG A 88 -23.43 -9.41 -24.71
N ARG A 89 -23.88 -10.63 -25.02
CA ARG A 89 -25.15 -10.90 -25.72
C ARG A 89 -26.32 -11.08 -24.76
N ILE A 90 -26.07 -11.69 -23.60
CA ILE A 90 -27.14 -12.11 -22.67
C ILE A 90 -27.35 -11.13 -21.52
N ASP A 91 -26.32 -10.42 -21.08
CA ASP A 91 -26.35 -9.53 -19.92
C ASP A 91 -25.29 -8.43 -20.04
N GLN A 92 -25.69 -7.28 -20.57
CA GLN A 92 -24.80 -6.13 -20.75
C GLN A 92 -24.29 -5.57 -19.41
N GLN A 93 -25.05 -5.70 -18.32
CA GLN A 93 -24.63 -5.17 -17.01
C GLN A 93 -23.48 -6.00 -16.45
N GLU A 94 -23.63 -7.33 -16.46
CA GLU A 94 -22.59 -8.26 -16.03
C GLU A 94 -21.35 -8.18 -16.93
N TYR A 95 -21.53 -8.03 -18.25
CA TYR A 95 -20.42 -7.77 -19.17
C TYR A 95 -19.64 -6.52 -18.78
N ASN A 96 -20.32 -5.39 -18.60
CA ASN A 96 -19.67 -4.13 -18.23
C ASN A 96 -18.94 -4.24 -16.88
N GLN A 97 -19.51 -4.98 -15.93
CA GLN A 97 -18.89 -5.23 -14.64
C GLN A 97 -17.63 -6.10 -14.77
N ALA A 98 -17.71 -7.20 -15.52
CA ALA A 98 -16.57 -8.08 -15.77
C ALA A 98 -15.42 -7.35 -16.48
N ILE A 99 -15.72 -6.51 -17.47
CA ILE A 99 -14.72 -5.67 -18.15
C ILE A 99 -14.07 -4.68 -17.17
N ARG A 100 -14.84 -4.02 -16.30
CA ARG A 100 -14.28 -3.10 -15.29
C ARG A 100 -13.32 -3.81 -14.35
N GLU A 101 -13.67 -5.00 -13.85
CA GLU A 101 -12.78 -5.75 -12.98
C GLU A 101 -11.53 -6.22 -13.74
N LEU A 102 -11.68 -6.73 -14.95
CA LEU A 102 -10.56 -7.17 -15.77
C LEU A 102 -9.59 -6.03 -16.10
N ALA A 103 -10.10 -4.84 -16.39
CA ALA A 103 -9.28 -3.64 -16.58
C ALA A 103 -8.46 -3.31 -15.32
N ARG A 104 -9.09 -3.34 -14.13
CA ARG A 104 -8.37 -3.11 -12.86
C ARG A 104 -7.25 -4.13 -12.63
N VAL A 105 -7.49 -5.40 -12.96
CA VAL A 105 -6.46 -6.44 -12.85
C VAL A 105 -5.32 -6.18 -13.82
N SER A 106 -5.65 -5.92 -15.08
CA SER A 106 -4.66 -5.64 -16.13
C SER A 106 -3.77 -4.46 -15.73
N ASP A 107 -4.37 -3.35 -15.28
CA ASP A 107 -3.67 -2.15 -14.82
C ASP A 107 -2.76 -2.43 -13.59
N ARG A 108 -3.27 -3.21 -12.63
CA ARG A 108 -2.50 -3.60 -11.44
C ARG A 108 -1.30 -4.45 -11.83
N LEU A 109 -1.48 -5.43 -12.71
CA LEU A 109 -0.43 -6.33 -13.14
C LEU A 109 0.58 -5.63 -14.06
N SER A 110 0.15 -4.72 -14.94
CA SER A 110 1.07 -3.93 -15.78
C SER A 110 1.96 -3.02 -14.93
N THR A 111 1.39 -2.37 -13.91
CA THR A 111 2.16 -1.58 -12.93
C THR A 111 3.13 -2.46 -12.15
N LEU A 112 2.69 -3.66 -11.73
CA LEU A 112 3.54 -4.61 -11.01
C LEU A 112 4.68 -5.13 -11.89
N LYS A 113 4.45 -5.36 -13.19
CA LYS A 113 5.47 -5.79 -14.15
C LYS A 113 6.63 -4.80 -14.21
N GLN A 114 6.33 -3.49 -14.18
CA GLN A 114 7.34 -2.43 -14.20
C GLN A 114 8.12 -2.34 -12.87
N ARG A 115 7.42 -2.42 -11.73
CA ARG A 115 8.02 -2.20 -10.41
C ARG A 115 8.73 -3.42 -9.83
N ASN A 116 8.22 -4.61 -10.11
CA ASN A 116 8.71 -5.86 -9.54
C ASN A 116 8.38 -7.05 -10.47
N PRO A 117 9.22 -7.31 -11.51
CA PRO A 117 8.99 -8.36 -12.49
C PRO A 117 8.80 -9.75 -11.86
N ARG A 118 9.60 -10.08 -10.83
CA ARG A 118 9.50 -11.37 -10.12
C ARG A 118 8.14 -11.55 -9.43
N SER A 119 7.60 -10.49 -8.84
CA SER A 119 6.26 -10.54 -8.22
C SER A 119 5.14 -10.56 -9.25
N TYR A 120 5.36 -9.95 -10.42
CA TYR A 120 4.40 -9.96 -11.52
C TYR A 120 4.10 -11.38 -12.01
N GLU A 121 5.12 -12.19 -12.29
CA GLU A 121 4.93 -13.57 -12.76
C GLU A 121 4.08 -14.38 -11.79
N LEU A 122 4.40 -14.30 -10.50
CA LEU A 122 3.67 -15.04 -9.46
C LEU A 122 2.22 -14.56 -9.33
N GLN A 123 1.97 -13.24 -9.36
CA GLN A 123 0.60 -12.72 -9.29
C GLN A 123 -0.22 -13.02 -10.55
N LEU A 124 0.41 -13.02 -11.73
CA LEU A 124 -0.24 -13.43 -12.97
C LEU A 124 -0.68 -14.89 -12.91
N GLU A 125 0.18 -15.79 -12.41
CA GLU A 125 -0.15 -17.20 -12.24
C GLU A 125 -1.28 -17.42 -11.22
N ILE A 126 -1.28 -16.67 -10.11
CA ILE A 126 -2.39 -16.68 -9.14
C ILE A 126 -3.69 -16.24 -9.82
N TRP A 127 -3.65 -15.19 -10.62
CA TRP A 127 -4.82 -14.71 -11.35
C TRP A 127 -5.35 -15.75 -12.35
N LYS A 128 -4.48 -16.42 -13.12
CA LYS A 128 -4.87 -17.49 -14.05
C LYS A 128 -5.51 -18.68 -13.31
N ALA A 129 -4.95 -19.08 -12.17
CA ALA A 129 -5.51 -20.16 -11.36
C ALA A 129 -6.90 -19.79 -10.79
N ASN A 130 -7.07 -18.56 -10.31
CA ASN A 130 -8.35 -18.07 -9.81
C ASN A 130 -9.43 -18.00 -10.89
N SER A 131 -9.08 -17.49 -12.08
CA SER A 131 -10.03 -17.36 -13.18
C SER A 131 -10.45 -18.74 -13.72
N SER A 132 -9.52 -19.68 -13.83
CA SER A 132 -9.80 -21.06 -14.20
C SER A 132 -10.71 -21.75 -13.18
N ALA A 133 -10.41 -21.65 -11.88
CA ALA A 133 -11.24 -22.22 -10.82
C ALA A 133 -12.67 -21.65 -10.83
N THR A 134 -12.81 -20.34 -11.07
CA THR A 134 -14.13 -19.69 -11.18
C THR A 134 -14.91 -20.22 -12.37
N LEU A 135 -14.28 -20.37 -13.54
CA LEU A 135 -14.94 -20.95 -14.72
C LEU A 135 -15.36 -22.40 -14.49
N LEU A 136 -14.53 -23.21 -13.84
CA LEU A 136 -14.85 -24.59 -13.52
C LEU A 136 -16.02 -24.67 -12.54
N ALA A 137 -16.02 -23.85 -11.49
CA ALA A 137 -17.13 -23.77 -10.55
C ALA A 137 -18.45 -23.37 -11.25
N ALA A 138 -18.40 -22.44 -12.21
CA ALA A 138 -19.57 -22.06 -13.01
C ALA A 138 -20.04 -23.22 -13.91
N ARG A 139 -19.13 -23.98 -14.53
CA ARG A 139 -19.49 -25.16 -15.34
C ARG A 139 -20.11 -26.28 -14.50
N ILE A 140 -19.61 -26.53 -13.29
CA ILE A 140 -20.19 -27.51 -12.35
C ILE A 140 -21.61 -27.13 -11.96
N GLN A 141 -21.95 -25.84 -11.88
CA GLN A 141 -23.33 -25.42 -11.60
C GLN A 141 -24.29 -25.76 -12.74
N LEU A 142 -23.79 -25.87 -13.98
CA LEU A 142 -24.57 -26.29 -15.14
C LEU A 142 -24.66 -27.82 -15.25
N ASP A 143 -23.61 -28.53 -14.82
CA ASP A 143 -23.52 -29.98 -14.84
C ASP A 143 -22.91 -30.51 -13.53
N PRO A 144 -23.73 -30.67 -12.46
CA PRO A 144 -23.25 -31.01 -11.13
C PRO A 144 -22.65 -32.40 -11.00
N GLU A 145 -23.09 -33.37 -11.81
CA GLU A 145 -22.64 -34.76 -11.71
C GLU A 145 -21.34 -35.03 -12.49
N ASN A 146 -20.81 -34.01 -13.16
CA ASN A 146 -19.58 -34.12 -13.93
C ASN A 146 -18.35 -34.23 -13.03
N GLN A 147 -17.88 -35.46 -12.83
CA GLN A 147 -16.73 -35.74 -11.99
C GLN A 147 -15.43 -35.13 -12.54
N ASP A 148 -15.23 -35.13 -13.87
CA ASP A 148 -14.04 -34.56 -14.50
C ASP A 148 -13.88 -33.07 -14.17
N LEU A 149 -14.98 -32.31 -14.21
CA LEU A 149 -14.96 -30.89 -13.83
C LEU A 149 -14.61 -30.67 -12.36
N ARG A 150 -15.04 -31.58 -11.47
CA ARG A 150 -14.73 -31.51 -10.04
C ARG A 150 -13.26 -31.80 -9.78
N ASP A 151 -12.70 -32.77 -10.48
CA ASP A 151 -11.28 -33.12 -10.40
C ASP A 151 -10.41 -31.99 -10.96
N GLU A 152 -10.78 -31.42 -12.12
CA GLU A 152 -10.13 -30.22 -12.67
C GLU A 152 -10.17 -29.03 -11.69
N LEU A 153 -11.31 -28.80 -11.02
CA LEU A 153 -11.45 -27.74 -10.03
C LEU A 153 -10.53 -27.99 -8.82
N TYR A 154 -10.45 -29.23 -8.34
CA TYR A 154 -9.56 -29.59 -7.23
C TYR A 154 -8.10 -29.30 -7.58
N VAL A 155 -7.65 -29.70 -8.77
CA VAL A 155 -6.29 -29.42 -9.27
C VAL A 155 -6.05 -27.91 -9.38
N ALA A 156 -7.01 -27.15 -9.90
CA ALA A 156 -6.90 -25.69 -10.00
C ALA A 156 -6.77 -25.01 -8.62
N LEU A 157 -7.53 -25.49 -7.63
CA LEU A 157 -7.47 -24.99 -6.25
C LEU A 157 -6.15 -25.37 -5.56
N GLN A 158 -5.62 -26.57 -5.79
CA GLN A 158 -4.31 -26.97 -5.29
C GLN A 158 -3.18 -26.11 -5.87
N ARG A 159 -3.23 -25.82 -7.18
CA ARG A 159 -2.30 -24.90 -7.84
C ARG A 159 -2.38 -23.51 -7.22
N LYS A 160 -3.59 -22.97 -7.04
CA LYS A 160 -3.82 -21.69 -6.35
C LYS A 160 -3.20 -21.67 -4.96
N SER A 161 -3.48 -22.68 -4.13
CA SER A 161 -2.95 -22.77 -2.76
C SER A 161 -1.42 -22.76 -2.74
N THR A 162 -0.81 -23.54 -3.64
CA THR A 162 0.66 -23.60 -3.78
C THR A 162 1.25 -22.23 -4.14
N LEU A 163 0.64 -21.51 -5.09
CA LEU A 163 1.09 -20.18 -5.50
C LEU A 163 0.91 -19.13 -4.39
N GLN A 164 -0.21 -19.19 -3.66
CA GLN A 164 -0.45 -18.30 -2.51
C GLN A 164 0.56 -18.54 -1.39
N ARG A 165 0.89 -19.80 -1.10
CA ARG A 165 1.94 -20.15 -0.13
C ARG A 165 3.29 -19.57 -0.55
N ARG A 166 3.66 -19.71 -1.83
CA ARG A 166 4.91 -19.14 -2.36
C ARG A 166 4.95 -17.63 -2.21
N LEU A 167 3.83 -16.95 -2.48
CA LEU A 167 3.75 -15.50 -2.33
C LEU A 167 3.98 -15.06 -0.88
N LEU A 168 3.28 -15.70 0.06
CA LEU A 168 3.41 -15.41 1.49
C LEU A 168 4.83 -15.72 2.00
N HIS A 169 5.43 -16.81 1.53
CA HIS A 169 6.80 -17.14 1.86
C HIS A 169 7.79 -16.05 1.40
N ASP A 170 7.65 -15.57 0.16
CA ASP A 170 8.48 -14.47 -0.36
C ASP A 170 8.24 -13.14 0.41
N GLU A 171 7.05 -12.92 0.95
CA GLU A 171 6.74 -11.79 1.84
C GLU A 171 7.39 -11.93 3.22
N VAL A 172 7.32 -13.12 3.84
CA VAL A 172 8.00 -13.43 5.11
C VAL A 172 9.51 -13.17 4.98
N GLU A 173 10.13 -13.66 3.91
CA GLU A 173 11.56 -13.47 3.71
C GLU A 173 11.96 -11.99 3.49
N ARG A 174 11.09 -11.20 2.85
CA ARG A 174 11.28 -9.75 2.74
C ARG A 174 11.14 -9.05 4.09
N ALA A 175 10.14 -9.43 4.88
CA ALA A 175 9.90 -8.88 6.21
C ALA A 175 11.07 -9.16 7.15
N LYS A 176 11.60 -10.38 7.16
CA LYS A 176 12.80 -10.75 7.93
C LYS A 176 14.01 -9.89 7.59
N ARG A 177 14.28 -9.66 6.30
CA ARG A 177 15.37 -8.77 5.87
C ARG A 177 15.18 -7.34 6.33
N ARG A 178 13.94 -6.84 6.34
CA ARG A 178 13.63 -5.50 6.85
C ARG A 178 13.79 -5.42 8.36
N LEU A 179 13.34 -6.44 9.09
CA LEU A 179 13.49 -6.54 10.53
C LEU A 179 14.96 -6.48 10.92
N LYS A 180 15.81 -7.31 10.29
CA LYS A 180 17.25 -7.32 10.53
C LYS A 180 17.90 -5.94 10.37
N ARG A 181 17.54 -5.20 9.32
CA ARG A 181 18.06 -3.83 9.11
C ARG A 181 17.61 -2.86 10.21
N LEU A 182 16.35 -2.95 10.62
CA LEU A 182 15.83 -2.10 11.69
C LEU A 182 16.49 -2.42 13.03
N GLU A 183 16.80 -3.69 13.29
CA GLU A 183 17.57 -4.11 14.47
C GLU A 183 19.01 -3.55 14.40
N GLU A 184 19.69 -3.67 13.26
CA GLU A 184 21.02 -3.09 13.04
C GLU A 184 21.03 -1.55 13.22
N ASP A 185 20.01 -0.87 12.71
CA ASP A 185 19.81 0.57 12.86
C ASP A 185 19.59 0.94 14.33
N LEU A 186 18.74 0.19 15.06
CA LEU A 186 18.46 0.42 16.47
C LEU A 186 19.72 0.27 17.32
N GLU A 187 20.49 -0.80 17.12
CA GLU A 187 21.76 -0.97 17.82
C GLU A 187 22.74 0.17 17.54
N ARG A 188 22.78 0.67 16.30
CA ARG A 188 23.61 1.82 15.95
C ARG A 188 23.15 3.07 16.69
N PHE A 189 21.85 3.34 16.72
CA PHE A 189 21.30 4.45 17.50
C PHE A 189 21.64 4.33 18.97
N ASP A 190 21.54 3.13 19.56
CA ASP A 190 21.86 2.89 20.97
C ASP A 190 23.34 3.12 21.29
N ARG A 191 24.25 2.74 20.37
CA ARG A 191 25.69 3.02 20.49
C ARG A 191 25.99 4.51 20.38
N ASP A 192 25.36 5.21 19.43
CA ASP A 192 25.67 6.59 19.10
C ASP A 192 24.87 7.62 19.93
N LYS A 193 23.88 7.19 20.72
CA LYS A 193 22.90 8.06 21.38
C LYS A 193 23.51 9.20 22.18
N GLU A 194 24.55 8.94 22.97
CA GLU A 194 25.16 9.97 23.81
C GLU A 194 25.92 11.02 23.00
N LEU A 195 26.58 10.59 21.93
CA LEU A 195 27.28 11.49 21.00
C LEU A 195 26.27 12.36 20.25
N LEU A 196 25.18 11.75 19.77
CA LEU A 196 24.09 12.47 19.11
C LEU A 196 23.44 13.49 20.05
N LEU A 197 23.19 13.10 21.30
CA LEU A 197 22.62 13.97 22.32
C LEU A 197 23.56 15.13 22.66
N LYS A 198 24.85 14.88 22.87
CA LYS A 198 25.85 15.94 23.09
C LYS A 198 25.94 16.90 21.91
N ARG A 199 25.86 16.39 20.69
CA ARG A 199 25.88 17.23 19.47
C ARG A 199 24.63 18.12 19.38
N GLU A 200 23.45 17.56 19.61
CA GLU A 200 22.24 18.39 19.60
C GLU A 200 22.19 19.37 20.76
N PHE A 201 22.63 18.96 21.95
CA PHE A 201 22.78 19.87 23.08
C PHE A 201 23.65 21.08 22.73
N ARG A 202 24.82 20.88 22.11
CA ARG A 202 25.71 22.00 21.71
C ARG A 202 25.09 22.95 20.67
N LYS A 203 24.20 22.45 19.80
CA LYS A 203 23.54 23.29 18.79
C LYS A 203 22.41 24.15 19.39
N LEU A 204 21.73 23.63 20.41
CA LEU A 204 20.54 24.25 20.99
C LEU A 204 20.85 25.03 22.27
N ALA A 205 21.92 24.68 22.98
CA ALA A 205 22.32 25.40 24.18
C ALA A 205 22.87 26.80 23.80
N PRO A 206 22.44 27.86 24.51
CA PRO A 206 23.00 29.19 24.29
C PRO A 206 24.51 29.16 24.59
N PRO A 207 25.33 29.95 23.86
CA PRO A 207 26.73 30.09 24.21
C PRO A 207 26.82 30.59 25.64
N VAL A 208 27.59 29.89 26.48
CA VAL A 208 27.89 30.36 27.83
C VAL A 208 28.65 31.67 27.68
N THR A 209 27.95 32.80 27.82
CA THR A 209 28.58 34.10 28.03
C THR A 209 29.34 34.00 29.33
N ARG A 210 30.67 33.88 29.26
CA ARG A 210 31.54 34.11 30.41
C ARG A 210 31.37 35.58 30.79
N SER A 211 30.44 35.86 31.70
CA SER A 211 30.32 37.14 32.35
C SER A 211 31.06 37.07 33.69
N ALA A 212 32.08 37.92 33.81
CA ALA A 212 32.73 38.41 35.04
C ALA A 212 33.61 37.43 35.84
N GLU A 213 34.91 37.46 35.57
CA GLU A 213 35.85 37.64 36.69
C GLU A 213 36.08 39.15 36.87
N PRO A 214 35.95 39.70 38.09
CA PRO A 214 36.28 41.09 38.38
C PRO A 214 37.80 41.22 38.51
N GLY A 215 38.41 42.11 37.72
CA GLY A 215 39.82 42.47 37.92
C GLY A 215 40.02 43.26 39.21
N PRO A 216 41.22 43.24 39.81
CA PRO A 216 41.65 44.30 40.70
C PRO A 216 42.52 45.29 39.92
N ASP A 217 41.92 46.44 39.62
CA ASP A 217 42.64 47.68 39.34
C ASP A 217 42.93 48.38 40.68
N ALA A 218 44.19 48.63 40.99
CA ALA A 218 44.62 49.73 41.86
C ALA A 218 46.16 49.88 41.83
N THR A 219 46.55 50.90 41.08
CA THR A 219 47.78 51.68 41.11
C THR A 219 48.41 51.85 42.51
N ASP A 220 49.73 51.66 42.63
CA ASP A 220 50.54 52.40 43.62
C ASP A 220 51.92 52.79 43.04
N LYS A 221 52.42 53.94 43.48
CA LYS A 221 53.35 54.88 42.83
C LYS A 221 54.83 54.69 43.25
N GLN A 222 55.72 55.30 42.43
CA GLN A 222 56.99 56.00 42.77
C GLN A 222 58.18 55.14 43.28
N ASP A 223 59.45 55.34 42.94
CA ASP A 223 60.22 56.19 42.01
C ASP A 223 61.71 55.67 42.03
N PRO A 224 62.66 56.18 41.20
CA PRO A 224 63.89 55.51 40.70
C PRO A 224 65.13 55.76 41.60
N PRO A 225 66.38 55.21 41.38
CA PRO A 225 67.37 55.65 40.34
C PRO A 225 68.51 54.59 40.09
N PRO A 226 69.78 54.88 39.70
CA PRO A 226 70.39 56.03 39.00
C PRO A 226 71.19 55.67 37.72
N GLU A 227 71.57 56.74 37.00
CA GLU A 227 72.52 56.81 35.90
C GLU A 227 73.98 56.50 36.31
N GLU A 228 74.66 55.74 35.42
CA GLU A 228 76.05 55.89 34.93
C GLU A 228 77.28 55.72 35.88
N PRO A 229 78.50 55.37 35.38
CA PRO A 229 79.15 56.08 34.25
C PRO A 229 80.11 55.33 33.30
N SER A 230 80.44 56.08 32.24
CA SER A 230 81.74 56.18 31.53
C SER A 230 82.02 55.28 30.33
N LYS A 231 82.02 55.90 29.14
CA LYS A 231 83.26 56.29 28.44
C LYS A 231 83.02 57.34 27.36
#